data_AF-A0A2E9WBG5-F1
#
_entry.id   AF-A0A2E9WBG5-F1
#
_cell.length_a   1.000
_cell.length_b   1.000
_cell.length_c   1.000
_cell.angle_alpha   90.00
_cell.angle_beta   90.00
_cell.angle_gamma   90.00
#
_symmetry.space_group_name_H-M   'P 1'
#
loop_
_entity.id
_entity.type
_entity.pdbx_description
1 polymer ?
#
loop_
_entity_poly.entity_id
_entity_poly.type
_entity_poly.pdbx_seq_one_letter_code
_entity_poly.pdbx_strand_id
1 'polypeptide(L)'
;MNLDAKLRKRADDGNPVRVGIIGAGKFGSMFLSQAGHHPGYHVLGIADLSIARAKDALKRVGWSAEQYGAPDPASALKNGTTWLTEDADALIEADGLEVIIDATGSPAAGIRFGLKAIEHGRHIV
;
A
#
# COMPACT_ATOMS: atom_id res chain seq x y z
N MET A 1 -4.32 -24.66 -9.43
CA MET A 1 -4.14 -23.21 -9.65
C MET A 1 -3.13 -22.69 -8.63
N ASN A 2 -1.94 -22.25 -9.05
CA ASN A 2 -0.91 -21.76 -8.13
C ASN A 2 -0.87 -20.22 -8.15
N LEU A 3 -1.11 -19.57 -7.02
CA LEU A 3 -1.14 -18.11 -6.89
C LEU A 3 0.25 -17.49 -7.05
N ASP A 4 1.32 -18.17 -6.61
CA ASP A 4 2.71 -17.70 -6.77
C ASP A 4 3.07 -17.56 -8.25
N ALA A 5 2.74 -18.57 -9.07
CA ALA A 5 3.00 -18.53 -10.51
C ALA A 5 2.27 -17.35 -11.21
N LYS A 6 1.06 -16.99 -10.74
CA LYS A 6 0.32 -15.84 -11.27
C LYS A 6 0.97 -14.51 -10.86
N LEU A 7 1.45 -14.39 -9.62
CA LEU A 7 2.15 -13.19 -9.14
C LEU A 7 3.48 -12.97 -9.85
N ARG A 8 4.27 -14.04 -10.04
CA ARG A 8 5.52 -13.97 -10.84
C ARG A 8 5.25 -13.49 -12.26
N LYS A 9 4.23 -14.03 -12.91
CA LYS A 9 3.84 -13.55 -14.25
C LYS A 9 3.50 -12.05 -14.25
N ARG A 10 2.75 -11.56 -13.25
CA ARG A 10 2.47 -10.11 -13.12
C ARG A 10 3.74 -9.28 -12.95
N ALA A 11 4.73 -9.80 -12.23
CA ALA A 11 6.03 -9.16 -12.10
C ALA A 11 6.78 -9.11 -13.45
N ASP A 12 6.85 -10.23 -14.15
CA ASP A 12 7.52 -10.36 -15.46
C ASP A 12 6.89 -9.46 -16.53
N ASP A 13 5.56 -9.30 -16.48
CA ASP A 13 4.80 -8.44 -17.39
C ASP A 13 4.87 -6.94 -16.99
N GLY A 14 5.59 -6.57 -15.93
CA GLY A 14 5.67 -5.18 -15.44
C GLY A 14 4.34 -4.64 -14.91
N ASN A 15 3.42 -5.52 -14.51
CA ASN A 15 2.08 -5.17 -14.06
C ASN A 15 1.80 -5.78 -12.66
N PRO A 16 2.55 -5.38 -11.61
CA PRO A 16 2.35 -5.89 -10.26
C PRO A 16 0.95 -5.52 -9.73
N VAL A 17 0.47 -6.25 -8.73
CA VAL A 17 -0.69 -5.86 -7.93
C VAL A 17 -0.31 -4.63 -7.10
N ARG A 18 -0.95 -3.50 -7.35
CA ARG A 18 -0.68 -2.24 -6.67
C ARG A 18 -1.59 -2.08 -5.46
N VAL A 19 -0.97 -2.05 -4.28
CA VAL A 19 -1.66 -2.06 -2.99
C VAL A 19 -1.38 -0.76 -2.24
N GLY A 20 -2.42 -0.20 -1.64
CA GLY A 20 -2.37 0.92 -0.72
C GLY A 20 -2.75 0.45 0.68
N ILE A 21 -2.11 1.00 1.71
CA ILE A 21 -2.41 0.63 3.10
C ILE A 21 -2.78 1.87 3.90
N ILE A 22 -3.88 1.79 4.65
CA ILE A 22 -4.28 2.84 5.60
C ILE A 22 -4.00 2.32 7.01
N GLY A 23 -3.01 2.90 7.67
CA GLY A 23 -2.51 2.55 9.00
C GLY A 23 -1.28 1.66 8.95
N ALA A 24 -0.11 2.22 9.29
CA ALA A 24 1.16 1.51 9.39
C ALA A 24 1.42 0.94 10.80
N GLY A 25 0.37 0.84 11.62
CA GLY A 25 0.41 0.30 12.97
C GLY A 25 0.62 -1.22 13.01
N LYS A 26 0.11 -1.88 14.06
CA LYS A 26 0.34 -3.32 14.28
C LYS A 26 -0.04 -4.19 13.09
N PHE A 27 -1.24 -4.01 12.54
CA PHE A 27 -1.73 -4.85 11.43
C PHE A 27 -1.06 -4.49 10.10
N GLY A 28 -0.93 -3.20 9.79
CA GLY A 28 -0.26 -2.76 8.57
C GLY A 28 1.19 -3.23 8.50
N SER A 29 1.93 -3.11 9.60
CA SER A 29 3.33 -3.57 9.66
C SER A 29 3.47 -5.09 9.50
N MET A 30 2.49 -5.90 9.93
CA MET A 30 2.51 -7.35 9.68
C MET A 30 2.45 -7.65 8.18
N PHE A 31 1.56 -7.01 7.43
CA PHE A 31 1.52 -7.14 5.97
C PHE A 31 2.80 -6.61 5.32
N LEU A 32 3.24 -5.40 5.71
CA LEU A 32 4.44 -4.76 5.14
C LEU A 32 5.72 -5.58 5.36
N SER A 33 5.81 -6.36 6.44
CA SER A 33 6.93 -7.27 6.68
C SER A 33 7.05 -8.39 5.63
N GLN A 34 5.94 -8.73 4.96
CA GLN A 34 5.89 -9.79 3.95
C GLN A 34 5.83 -9.22 2.53
N ALA A 35 5.17 -8.08 2.32
CA ALA A 35 4.88 -7.53 1.00
C ALA A 35 6.13 -7.37 0.12
N GLY A 36 7.26 -6.93 0.70
CA GLY A 36 8.53 -6.79 -0.03
C GLY A 36 9.20 -8.09 -0.47
N HIS A 37 8.78 -9.24 0.08
CA HIS A 37 9.34 -10.56 -0.22
C HIS A 37 8.62 -11.31 -1.36
N HIS A 38 7.53 -10.74 -1.88
CA HIS A 38 6.71 -11.38 -2.91
C HIS A 38 6.77 -10.60 -4.23
N PRO A 39 7.58 -11.05 -5.21
CA PRO A 39 7.60 -10.46 -6.54
C PRO A 39 6.19 -10.42 -7.15
N GLY A 40 5.83 -9.27 -7.72
CA GLY A 40 4.49 -9.03 -8.27
C GLY A 40 3.55 -8.27 -7.35
N TYR A 41 4.00 -7.90 -6.14
CA TYR A 41 3.38 -6.83 -5.35
C TYR A 41 4.14 -5.52 -5.50
N HIS A 42 3.39 -4.43 -5.48
CA HIS A 42 3.91 -3.08 -5.30
C HIS A 42 3.06 -2.35 -4.27
N VAL A 43 3.66 -2.00 -3.13
CA VAL A 43 3.00 -1.09 -2.18
C VAL A 43 3.12 0.31 -2.75
N LEU A 44 2.07 0.77 -3.42
CA LEU A 44 2.03 2.07 -4.09
C LEU A 44 2.10 3.20 -3.06
N GLY A 45 1.35 3.06 -1.97
CA GLY A 45 1.35 4.07 -0.92
C GLY A 45 0.87 3.58 0.44
N ILE A 46 1.25 4.33 1.47
CA ILE A 46 0.88 4.09 2.86
C ILE A 46 0.38 5.41 3.43
N ALA A 47 -0.87 5.41 3.88
CA ALA A 47 -1.48 6.51 4.61
C ALA A 47 -1.42 6.22 6.12
N ASP A 48 -0.84 7.11 6.91
CA ASP A 48 -0.88 7.04 8.37
C ASP A 48 -1.07 8.44 8.95
N LEU A 49 -1.74 8.55 10.09
CA LEU A 49 -1.90 9.82 10.81
C LEU A 49 -0.57 10.43 11.28
N SER A 50 0.54 9.69 11.19
CA SER A 50 1.88 10.21 11.45
C SER A 50 2.91 9.54 10.52
N ILE A 51 3.49 10.34 9.63
CA ILE A 51 4.59 9.89 8.75
C ILE A 51 5.78 9.35 9.56
N ALA A 52 6.10 9.97 10.69
CA ALA A 52 7.20 9.54 11.55
C ALA A 52 6.99 8.10 12.06
N ARG A 53 5.78 7.80 12.58
CA ARG A 53 5.45 6.43 13.03
C ARG A 53 5.45 5.42 11.89
N ALA A 54 4.98 5.81 10.70
CA ALA A 54 5.00 4.93 9.53
C ALA A 54 6.44 4.57 9.13
N LYS A 55 7.35 5.56 9.11
CA LYS A 55 8.79 5.33 8.87
C LYS A 55 9.42 4.42 9.93
N ASP A 56 9.11 4.63 11.20
CA ASP A 56 9.60 3.77 12.28
C ASP A 56 9.10 2.33 12.16
N ALA A 57 7.84 2.14 11.75
CA ALA A 57 7.27 0.83 11.50
C ALA A 57 7.95 0.13 10.31
N LEU A 58 8.13 0.84 9.18
CA LEU A 58 8.81 0.36 7.98
C LEU A 58 10.26 -0.06 8.27
N LYS A 59 11.02 0.80 8.96
CA LYS A 59 12.39 0.50 9.39
C LYS A 59 12.45 -0.76 10.25
N ARG A 60 11.51 -0.92 11.18
CA ARG A 60 11.44 -2.09 12.08
C ARG A 60 11.19 -3.39 11.31
N VAL A 61 10.44 -3.34 10.21
CA VAL A 61 10.16 -4.50 9.37
C VAL A 61 11.11 -4.62 8.17
N GLY A 62 12.24 -3.90 8.20
CA GLY A 62 13.36 -4.10 7.29
C GLY A 62 13.31 -3.30 5.98
N TRP A 63 12.43 -2.30 5.86
CA TRP A 63 12.38 -1.46 4.67
C TRP A 63 13.46 -0.37 4.72
N SER A 64 14.10 -0.11 3.57
CA SER A 64 15.07 0.97 3.39
C SER A 64 14.38 2.29 3.02
N ALA A 65 15.03 3.42 3.30
CA ALA A 65 14.46 4.74 3.05
C ALA A 65 14.19 5.03 1.57
N GLU A 66 14.96 4.41 0.68
CA GLU A 66 14.82 4.50 -0.77
C GLU A 66 13.52 3.83 -1.24
N GLN A 67 13.06 2.79 -0.54
CA GLN A 67 11.83 2.08 -0.89
C GLN A 67 10.59 2.93 -0.62
N TYR A 68 10.59 3.79 0.40
CA TYR A 68 9.41 4.60 0.80
C TYR A 68 9.62 6.11 0.65
N GLY A 69 10.59 6.51 -0.18
CA GLY A 69 10.96 7.90 -0.39
C GLY A 69 10.19 8.61 -1.50
N ALA A 70 9.13 8.03 -2.06
CA ALA A 70 8.41 8.67 -3.17
C ALA A 70 7.70 9.94 -2.69
N PRO A 71 7.84 11.09 -3.39
CA PRO A 71 7.22 12.35 -2.98
C PRO A 71 5.71 12.39 -3.23
N ASP A 72 5.22 11.59 -4.18
CA ASP A 72 3.85 11.59 -4.67
C ASP A 72 3.51 10.21 -5.28
N PRO A 73 2.21 9.89 -5.50
CA PRO A 73 1.81 8.58 -6.02
C PRO A 73 2.25 8.33 -7.47
N ALA A 74 2.40 9.37 -8.30
CA ALA A 74 2.84 9.19 -9.69
C ALA A 74 4.31 8.77 -9.76
N SER A 75 5.15 9.36 -8.92
CA SER A 75 6.56 9.00 -8.71
C SER A 75 6.68 7.58 -8.15
N ALA A 76 5.83 7.21 -7.18
CA ALA A 76 5.75 5.85 -6.65
C ALA A 76 5.39 4.83 -7.75
N LEU A 77 4.34 5.11 -8.51
CA LEU A 77 3.87 4.27 -9.61
C LEU A 77 4.94 4.07 -10.69
N LYS A 78 5.60 5.16 -11.10
CA LYS A 78 6.62 5.15 -12.15
C LYS A 78 7.87 4.38 -11.74
N ASN A 79 8.32 4.54 -10.49
CA ASN A 79 9.61 4.06 -10.04
C ASN A 79 9.52 2.76 -9.23
N GLY A 80 8.32 2.24 -8.96
CA GLY A 80 8.12 1.06 -8.11
C GLY A 80 8.47 1.31 -6.64
N THR A 81 8.48 2.57 -6.21
CA THR A 81 8.71 2.99 -4.81
C THR A 81 7.37 3.25 -4.11
N THR A 82 7.39 3.52 -2.82
CA THR A 82 6.19 3.75 -2.00
C THR A 82 6.08 5.21 -1.59
N TRP A 83 4.88 5.76 -1.75
CA TRP A 83 4.52 7.10 -1.28
C TRP A 83 3.96 7.06 0.15
N LEU A 84 4.47 7.92 1.02
CA LEU A 84 3.93 8.10 2.38
C LEU A 84 3.09 9.36 2.45
N THR A 85 1.89 9.27 3.02
CA THR A 85 0.96 10.38 3.16
C THR A 85 0.21 10.34 4.49
N GLU A 86 -0.30 11.48 4.91
CA GLU A 86 -1.26 11.58 6.03
C GLU A 86 -2.71 11.67 5.53
N ASP A 87 -2.88 11.72 4.20
CA ASP A 87 -4.16 11.79 3.52
C ASP A 87 -4.53 10.44 2.90
N ALA A 88 -5.37 9.69 3.61
CA ALA A 88 -5.87 8.40 3.16
C ALA A 88 -6.85 8.51 1.98
N ASP A 89 -7.52 9.66 1.82
CA ASP A 89 -8.43 9.90 0.70
C ASP A 89 -7.64 10.08 -0.59
N ALA A 90 -6.58 10.89 -0.54
CA ALA A 90 -5.65 11.05 -1.65
C ALA A 90 -4.99 9.72 -2.05
N LEU A 91 -4.74 8.81 -1.09
CA LEU A 91 -4.27 7.46 -1.40
C LEU A 91 -5.31 6.63 -2.16
N ILE A 92 -6.58 6.62 -1.73
CA ILE A 92 -7.65 5.87 -2.41
C ILE A 92 -7.88 6.40 -3.83
N GLU A 93 -7.76 7.72 -4.01
CA GLU A 93 -7.93 8.42 -5.27
C GLU A 93 -6.76 8.22 -6.24
N ALA A 94 -5.57 7.83 -5.75
CA ALA A 94 -4.35 7.75 -6.53
C ALA A 94 -4.47 6.84 -7.77
N ASP A 95 -4.03 7.35 -8.92
CA ASP A 95 -4.01 6.61 -10.17
C ASP A 95 -3.14 5.36 -10.09
N GLY A 96 -3.59 4.29 -10.75
CA GLY A 96 -2.91 3.00 -10.74
C GLY A 96 -3.12 2.16 -9.48
N LEU A 97 -3.75 2.66 -8.42
CA LEU A 97 -4.08 1.83 -7.25
C LEU A 97 -5.11 0.74 -7.59
N GLU A 98 -4.89 -0.52 -7.21
CA GLU A 98 -5.84 -1.62 -7.46
C GLU A 98 -6.60 -2.02 -6.18
N VAL A 99 -5.89 -2.09 -5.05
CA VAL A 99 -6.42 -2.61 -3.78
C VAL A 99 -6.07 -1.68 -2.65
N ILE A 100 -7.05 -1.34 -1.80
CA ILE A 100 -6.81 -0.69 -0.50
C ILE A 100 -6.94 -1.72 0.62
N ILE A 101 -6.05 -1.64 1.60
CA ILE A 101 -6.13 -2.41 2.85
C ILE A 101 -6.38 -1.43 3.99
N ASP A 102 -7.50 -1.57 4.69
CA ASP A 102 -7.71 -0.85 5.96
C ASP A 102 -7.09 -1.64 7.11
N ALA A 103 -6.01 -1.10 7.66
CA ALA A 103 -5.31 -1.65 8.82
C ALA A 103 -5.36 -0.72 10.04
N THR A 104 -6.35 0.19 10.10
CA THR A 104 -6.52 1.18 11.17
C THR A 104 -7.01 0.57 12.48
N GLY A 105 -7.74 -0.56 12.40
CA GLY A 105 -8.41 -1.16 13.55
C GLY A 105 -9.60 -0.36 14.07
N SER A 106 -10.08 0.65 13.33
CA SER A 106 -11.23 1.47 13.69
C SER A 106 -12.43 1.13 12.80
N PRO A 107 -13.54 0.60 13.34
CA PRO A 107 -14.73 0.28 12.55
C PRO A 107 -15.31 1.47 11.78
N ALA A 108 -15.31 2.67 12.39
CA ALA A 108 -15.81 3.88 11.74
C ALA A 108 -14.93 4.31 10.57
N ALA A 109 -13.61 4.14 10.70
CA ALA A 109 -12.67 4.39 9.61
C ALA A 109 -12.88 3.39 8.47
N GLY A 110 -13.04 2.09 8.80
CA GLY A 110 -13.32 1.02 7.85
C GLY A 110 -14.55 1.27 6.99
N ILE A 111 -15.66 1.72 7.59
CA ILE A 111 -16.86 2.07 6.83
C ILE A 111 -16.56 3.22 5.86
N ARG A 112 -15.92 4.28 6.35
CA ARG A 112 -15.60 5.48 5.55
C ARG A 112 -14.70 5.14 4.36
N PHE A 113 -13.57 4.47 4.61
CA PHE A 113 -12.60 4.12 3.58
C PHE A 113 -13.13 3.05 2.64
N GLY A 114 -13.89 2.08 3.15
CA GLY A 114 -14.55 1.08 2.33
C GLY A 114 -15.53 1.70 1.32
N LEU A 115 -16.42 2.58 1.78
CA LEU A 115 -17.35 3.27 0.88
C LEU A 115 -16.62 4.09 -0.19
N LYS A 116 -15.61 4.87 0.21
CA LYS A 116 -14.82 5.68 -0.72
C LYS A 116 -14.07 4.82 -1.74
N ALA A 117 -13.50 3.70 -1.32
CA ALA A 117 -12.83 2.79 -2.23
C ALA A 117 -13.80 2.15 -3.25
N ILE A 118 -15.05 1.86 -2.86
CA ILE A 118 -16.10 1.43 -3.80
C ILE A 118 -16.39 2.52 -4.82
N GLU A 119 -16.54 3.77 -4.39
CA GLU A 119 -16.80 4.92 -5.27
C GLU A 119 -15.68 5.11 -6.31
N HIS A 120 -14.43 4.83 -5.94
CA HIS A 120 -13.27 4.90 -6.83
C HIS A 120 -12.94 3.59 -7.56
N GLY A 121 -13.79 2.56 -7.44
CA GLY A 121 -13.60 1.28 -8.12
C GLY A 121 -12.37 0.48 -7.65
N ARG A 122 -11.91 0.71 -6.42
CA ARG A 122 -10.81 -0.04 -5.81
C ARG A 122 -11.33 -1.31 -5.14
N HIS A 123 -10.54 -2.38 -5.18
CA HIS A 123 -10.79 -3.53 -4.32
C HIS A 123 -10.44 -3.17 -2.87
N ILE A 124 -11.14 -3.79 -1.91
CA ILE A 124 -10.99 -3.48 -0.49
C ILE A 124 -10.76 -4.78 0.28
N VAL A 125 -9.80 -4.74 1.20
CA VAL A 125 -9.47 -5.82 2.15
C VAL A 125 -9.43 -5.27 3.56
#